data_AF-A0A969MVP1-F1
#
_entry.id   AF-A0A969MVP1-F1
#
_cell.length_a   1.000
_cell.length_b   1.000
_cell.length_c   1.000
_cell.angle_alpha   90.00
_cell.angle_beta   90.00
_cell.angle_gamma   90.00
#
_symmetry.space_group_name_H-M   'P 1'
#
loop_
_entity.id
_entity.type
_entity.pdbx_description
1 polymer ?
#
loop_
_entity_poly.entity_id
_entity_poly.type
_entity_poly.pdbx_seq_one_letter_code
_entity_poly.pdbx_strand_id
1 'polypeptide(L)'
;TYHTKVVTASIHINVGIDNPDELMRACRLIRLEAPLYLALSASSPFLDGQPTGYHSTRWAVFPQTPAEVPLFESHAHFIRWTEAQLAAGTMQNVRHLWSSVRPNGDRRPYCLNRLELRICDLVIDPIALLAISAFLEARLIQLLNDPHLDPLALSCFSPEELVDLAIANEAAAARQSLDAPLTHWQDGRTLLARDWIDEIYQTVWTVAQQRGFSCFLSPLKKILREGNTAQQWLGQYQAGLTPRQILVRAIEAAEQQEQELEDKLCQAMAA
;
A
#
# COMPACT_ATOMS: atom_id res chain seq x y z
N THR A 1 22.72 -3.34 -15.01
CA THR A 1 21.83 -4.31 -15.68
C THR A 1 20.96 -4.96 -14.63
N TYR A 2 19.64 -4.80 -14.71
CA TYR A 2 18.71 -5.35 -13.72
C TYR A 2 18.68 -6.88 -13.86
N HIS A 3 19.39 -7.58 -12.97
CA HIS A 3 19.45 -9.03 -12.97
C HIS A 3 18.10 -9.59 -12.49
N THR A 4 17.24 -10.05 -13.41
CA THR A 4 15.99 -10.73 -13.08
C THR A 4 16.28 -12.14 -12.57
N LYS A 5 16.56 -12.28 -11.26
CA LYS A 5 16.56 -13.58 -10.56
C LYS A 5 15.24 -13.90 -9.87
N VAL A 6 14.38 -12.91 -9.66
CA VAL A 6 13.07 -13.07 -8.99
C VAL A 6 12.01 -12.34 -9.81
N VAL A 7 10.98 -13.08 -10.24
CA VAL A 7 9.77 -12.51 -10.85
C VAL A 7 8.77 -12.29 -9.74
N THR A 8 8.31 -11.05 -9.57
CA THR A 8 7.31 -10.71 -8.57
C THR A 8 6.04 -10.16 -9.22
N ALA A 9 4.90 -10.33 -8.54
CA ALA A 9 3.63 -9.72 -8.87
C ALA A 9 3.21 -8.76 -7.74
N SER A 10 2.52 -7.68 -8.10
CA SER A 10 2.01 -6.68 -7.17
C SER A 10 0.67 -6.13 -7.67
N ILE A 11 -0.09 -5.54 -6.75
CA ILE A 11 -1.22 -4.68 -7.08
C ILE A 11 -0.75 -3.23 -7.05
N HIS A 12 -1.10 -2.46 -8.09
CA HIS A 12 -0.98 -1.01 -8.06
C HIS A 12 -2.37 -0.36 -8.08
N ILE A 13 -2.70 0.38 -7.04
CA ILE A 13 -3.99 1.08 -6.91
C ILE A 13 -3.79 2.52 -7.39
N ASN A 14 -4.57 2.94 -8.38
CA ASN A 14 -4.51 4.27 -8.97
C ASN A 14 -5.77 5.05 -8.61
N VAL A 15 -5.62 6.24 -8.03
CA VAL A 15 -6.73 7.12 -7.66
C VAL A 15 -6.56 8.47 -8.35
N GLY A 16 -7.56 8.89 -9.11
CA GLY A 16 -7.55 10.14 -9.87
C GLY A 16 -7.60 11.37 -8.96
N ILE A 17 -6.66 12.30 -9.15
CA ILE A 17 -6.61 13.60 -8.47
C ILE A 17 -6.09 14.61 -9.50
N ASP A 18 -6.97 15.51 -9.94
CA ASP A 18 -6.68 16.42 -11.06
C ASP A 18 -5.82 17.62 -10.64
N ASN A 19 -6.01 18.12 -9.42
CA ASN A 19 -5.22 19.23 -8.90
C ASN A 19 -3.81 18.75 -8.49
N PRO A 20 -2.72 19.24 -9.12
CA PRO A 20 -1.38 18.75 -8.84
C PRO A 20 -0.90 18.99 -7.41
N ASP A 21 -1.32 20.08 -6.75
CA ASP A 21 -0.91 20.38 -5.38
C ASP A 21 -1.66 19.50 -4.36
N GLU A 22 -2.94 19.23 -4.60
CA GLU A 22 -3.69 18.23 -3.83
C GLU A 22 -3.10 16.82 -4.03
N LEU A 23 -2.69 16.49 -5.26
CA LEU A 23 -2.01 15.24 -5.56
C LEU A 23 -0.68 15.11 -4.82
N MET A 24 0.12 16.19 -4.73
CA MET A 24 1.34 16.14 -3.92
C MET A 24 1.02 15.91 -2.44
N ARG A 25 0.02 16.60 -1.89
CA ARG A 25 -0.42 16.39 -0.49
C ARG A 25 -0.87 14.95 -0.25
N ALA A 26 -1.68 14.41 -1.16
CA ALA A 26 -2.09 13.01 -1.15
C ALA A 26 -0.88 12.06 -1.18
N CYS A 27 0.08 12.29 -2.07
CA CYS A 27 1.30 11.47 -2.14
C CYS A 27 2.13 11.55 -0.85
N ARG A 28 2.21 12.73 -0.19
CA ARG A 28 2.90 12.86 1.10
C ARG A 28 2.24 12.02 2.18
N LEU A 29 0.93 12.17 2.35
CA LEU A 29 0.17 11.41 3.37
C LEU A 29 0.26 9.91 3.12
N ILE A 30 -0.10 9.48 1.92
CA ILE A 30 -0.16 8.05 1.61
C ILE A 30 1.23 7.42 1.60
N ARG A 31 2.32 8.16 1.34
CA ARG A 31 3.67 7.59 1.50
C ARG A 31 3.99 7.25 2.96
N LEU A 32 3.58 8.08 3.90
CA LEU A 32 3.77 7.82 5.33
C LEU A 32 2.84 6.71 5.85
N GLU A 33 1.69 6.53 5.21
CA GLU A 33 0.70 5.49 5.54
C GLU A 33 0.81 4.24 4.65
N ALA A 34 1.69 4.23 3.64
CA ALA A 34 1.95 3.10 2.74
C ALA A 34 2.24 1.77 3.49
N PRO A 35 2.98 1.77 4.62
CA PRO A 35 3.19 0.58 5.44
C PRO A 35 1.89 -0.11 5.90
N LEU A 36 0.80 0.64 6.09
CA LEU A 36 -0.50 0.09 6.47
C LEU A 36 -1.13 -0.73 5.34
N TYR A 37 -1.01 -0.24 4.11
CA TYR A 37 -1.49 -0.97 2.93
C TYR A 37 -0.64 -2.19 2.60
N LEU A 38 0.69 -2.12 2.85
CA LEU A 38 1.56 -3.30 2.81
C LEU A 38 1.14 -4.32 3.88
N ALA A 39 0.87 -3.85 5.10
CA ALA A 39 0.41 -4.70 6.20
C ALA A 39 -0.92 -5.41 5.89
N LEU A 40 -1.86 -4.76 5.20
CA LEU A 40 -3.11 -5.38 4.76
C LEU A 40 -2.92 -6.40 3.62
N SER A 41 -1.97 -6.14 2.71
CA SER A 41 -1.82 -6.90 1.45
C SER A 41 -0.75 -7.99 1.48
N ALA A 42 0.13 -8.02 2.49
CA ALA A 42 1.28 -8.92 2.54
C ALA A 42 0.89 -10.38 2.25
N SER A 43 1.52 -10.96 1.23
CA SER A 43 1.17 -12.29 0.70
C SER A 43 2.35 -13.06 0.12
N SER A 44 3.58 -12.60 0.34
CA SER A 44 4.79 -13.29 -0.15
C SER A 44 5.74 -13.64 1.00
N PRO A 45 5.44 -14.62 1.88
CA PRO A 45 6.33 -15.01 2.98
C PRO A 45 7.36 -16.10 2.62
N PHE A 46 7.21 -16.72 1.44
CA PHE A 46 8.03 -17.84 0.99
C PHE A 46 8.81 -17.49 -0.29
N LEU A 47 10.04 -18.00 -0.39
CA LEU A 47 10.87 -18.01 -1.60
C LEU A 47 11.61 -19.34 -1.67
N ASP A 48 11.69 -19.95 -2.86
CA ASP A 48 12.32 -21.25 -3.08
C ASP A 48 11.86 -22.35 -2.11
N GLY A 49 10.56 -22.33 -1.76
CA GLY A 49 9.94 -23.30 -0.86
C GLY A 49 10.32 -23.15 0.61
N GLN A 50 10.89 -22.00 1.01
CA GLN A 50 11.32 -21.72 2.38
C GLN A 50 10.76 -20.39 2.90
N PRO A 51 10.49 -20.24 4.20
CA PRO A 51 10.15 -18.95 4.80
C PRO A 51 11.34 -17.98 4.71
N THR A 52 11.10 -16.75 4.30
CA THR A 52 12.18 -15.76 4.12
C THR A 52 12.44 -14.90 5.37
N GLY A 53 11.61 -15.03 6.40
CA GLY A 53 11.60 -14.14 7.56
C GLY A 53 10.92 -12.78 7.32
N TYR A 54 10.30 -12.59 6.16
CA TYR A 54 9.45 -11.43 5.83
C TYR A 54 8.03 -11.90 5.60
N HIS A 55 7.04 -11.06 5.89
CA HIS A 55 5.66 -11.29 5.47
C HIS A 55 5.46 -10.83 4.01
N SER A 56 6.18 -9.78 3.60
CA SER A 56 6.34 -9.38 2.20
C SER A 56 7.82 -9.43 1.80
N THR A 57 8.28 -10.59 1.34
CA THR A 57 9.58 -10.71 0.66
C THR A 57 9.66 -9.77 -0.54
N ARG A 58 8.55 -9.61 -1.29
CA ARG A 58 8.49 -8.74 -2.47
C ARG A 58 8.94 -7.32 -2.15
N TRP A 59 8.39 -6.71 -1.10
CA TRP A 59 8.78 -5.36 -0.71
C TRP A 59 10.18 -5.33 -0.09
N ALA A 60 10.52 -6.33 0.74
CA ALA A 60 11.83 -6.41 1.39
C ALA A 60 13.02 -6.44 0.41
N VAL A 61 12.82 -6.98 -0.81
CA VAL A 61 13.84 -7.02 -1.86
C VAL A 61 13.58 -6.04 -3.01
N PHE A 62 12.54 -5.21 -2.90
CA PHE A 62 12.16 -4.27 -3.95
C PHE A 62 13.25 -3.20 -4.12
N PRO A 63 13.79 -2.99 -5.34
CA PRO A 63 14.79 -1.96 -5.56
C PRO A 63 14.13 -0.58 -5.46
N GLN A 64 14.51 0.20 -4.45
CA GLN A 64 14.13 1.60 -4.39
C GLN A 64 15.08 2.43 -5.26
N THR A 65 14.53 3.34 -6.06
CA THR A 65 15.31 4.28 -6.85
C THR A 65 14.50 5.55 -7.13
N PRO A 66 15.14 6.72 -7.06
CA PRO A 66 16.45 7.01 -6.45
C PRO A 66 16.52 6.59 -4.97
N ALA A 67 17.74 6.48 -4.42
CA ALA A 67 17.95 6.04 -3.03
C ALA A 67 17.24 6.96 -2.03
N GLU A 68 17.21 8.25 -2.33
CA GLU A 68 16.50 9.27 -1.54
C GLU A 68 15.45 9.94 -2.42
N VAL A 69 14.19 9.83 -1.99
CA VAL A 69 13.05 10.53 -2.59
C VAL A 69 12.47 11.44 -1.50
N PRO A 70 12.38 12.76 -1.70
CA PRO A 70 11.83 13.66 -0.68
C PRO A 70 10.31 13.56 -0.60
N LEU A 71 9.72 14.12 0.46
CA LEU A 71 8.31 14.49 0.45
C LEU A 71 8.16 15.78 -0.38
N PHE A 72 7.63 15.66 -1.59
CA PHE A 72 7.51 16.81 -2.48
C PHE A 72 6.53 17.84 -1.92
N GLU A 73 7.00 19.05 -1.68
CA GLU A 73 6.18 20.18 -1.19
C GLU A 73 5.10 20.61 -2.18
N SER A 74 5.46 20.65 -3.48
CA SER A 74 4.61 21.13 -4.56
C SER A 74 4.91 20.40 -5.86
N HIS A 75 4.02 20.54 -6.85
CA HIS A 75 4.26 19.97 -8.19
C HIS A 75 5.53 20.55 -8.84
N ALA A 76 5.82 21.83 -8.61
CA ALA A 76 7.04 22.46 -9.07
C ALA A 76 8.31 21.86 -8.43
N HIS A 77 8.26 21.51 -7.13
CA HIS A 77 9.34 20.78 -6.47
C HIS A 77 9.53 19.40 -7.12
N PHE A 78 8.45 18.65 -7.35
CA PHE A 78 8.51 17.35 -8.04
C PHE A 78 9.16 17.42 -9.43
N ILE A 79 8.82 18.44 -10.23
CA ILE A 79 9.43 18.66 -11.56
C ILE A 79 10.93 18.91 -11.43
N ARG A 80 11.33 19.90 -10.63
CA ARG A 80 12.75 20.28 -10.47
C ARG A 80 13.59 19.09 -9.98
N TRP A 81 13.09 18.37 -8.98
CA TRP A 81 13.78 17.19 -8.46
C TRP A 81 13.89 16.09 -9.52
N THR A 82 12.81 15.81 -10.26
CA THR A 82 12.81 14.79 -11.32
C THR A 82 13.83 15.12 -12.41
N GLU A 83 13.87 16.38 -12.87
CA GLU A 83 14.83 16.84 -13.88
C GLU A 83 16.28 16.74 -13.37
N ALA A 84 16.53 17.07 -12.11
CA ALA A 84 17.84 16.92 -11.49
C ALA A 84 18.30 15.46 -11.46
N GLN A 85 17.41 14.52 -11.10
CA GLN A 85 17.73 13.09 -11.07
C GLN A 85 17.99 12.50 -12.46
N LEU A 86 17.29 13.00 -13.49
CA LEU A 86 17.57 12.63 -14.89
C LEU A 86 18.93 13.18 -15.35
N ALA A 87 19.22 14.45 -15.05
CA ALA A 87 20.49 15.08 -15.41
C ALA A 87 21.69 14.42 -14.71
N ALA A 88 21.51 14.01 -13.44
CA ALA A 88 22.53 13.29 -12.68
C ALA A 88 22.68 11.81 -13.08
N GLY A 89 21.76 11.27 -13.90
CA GLY A 89 21.75 9.86 -14.29
C GLY A 89 21.34 8.89 -13.17
N THR A 90 20.92 9.39 -12.01
CA THR A 90 20.36 8.57 -10.91
C THR A 90 19.02 7.96 -11.30
N MET A 91 18.28 8.62 -12.21
CA MET A 91 17.22 8.02 -13.02
C MET A 91 17.58 8.11 -14.51
N GLN A 92 17.42 7.01 -15.25
CA GLN A 92 17.58 7.00 -16.71
C GLN A 92 16.27 7.35 -17.44
N ASN A 93 15.14 7.22 -16.73
CA ASN A 93 13.81 7.52 -17.22
C ASN A 93 12.92 7.93 -16.04
N VAL A 94 11.93 8.81 -16.24
CA VAL A 94 10.96 9.21 -15.20
C VAL A 94 10.21 8.02 -14.59
N ARG A 95 10.13 6.88 -15.31
CA ARG A 95 9.55 5.62 -14.82
C ARG A 95 10.42 4.92 -13.78
N HIS A 96 11.68 5.33 -13.62
CA HIS A 96 12.61 4.83 -12.61
C HIS A 96 12.39 5.46 -11.24
N LEU A 97 11.32 6.24 -11.03
CA LEU A 97 10.83 6.51 -9.68
C LEU A 97 10.14 5.25 -9.15
N TRP A 98 10.90 4.46 -8.37
CA TRP A 98 10.49 3.24 -7.69
C TRP A 98 10.38 3.50 -6.18
N SER A 99 9.26 4.10 -5.80
CA SER A 99 8.83 4.36 -4.43
C SER A 99 7.52 3.63 -4.12
N SER A 100 7.15 3.57 -2.85
CA SER A 100 5.88 2.98 -2.38
C SER A 100 4.65 3.67 -2.94
N VAL A 101 4.73 4.99 -3.10
CA VAL A 101 3.70 5.84 -3.70
C VAL A 101 4.38 6.79 -4.68
N ARG A 102 3.74 7.07 -5.81
CA ARG A 102 4.20 8.12 -6.71
C ARG A 102 3.04 8.86 -7.38
N PRO A 103 3.24 10.13 -7.75
CA PRO A 103 2.34 10.77 -8.69
C PRO A 103 2.55 10.20 -10.10
N ASN A 104 1.47 10.07 -10.85
CA ASN A 104 1.48 9.52 -12.20
C ASN A 104 0.55 10.30 -13.13
N GLY A 105 0.78 10.17 -14.43
CA GLY A 105 0.08 10.91 -15.48
C GLY A 105 0.67 10.66 -16.86
N ASP A 106 0.03 11.25 -17.84
CA ASP A 106 0.29 10.97 -19.26
C ASP A 106 1.65 11.52 -19.71
N ARG A 107 2.12 12.61 -19.09
CA ARG A 107 3.37 13.28 -19.43
C ARG A 107 4.16 13.66 -18.18
N ARG A 108 4.64 12.65 -17.45
CA ARG A 108 5.49 12.84 -16.26
C ARG A 108 6.82 13.54 -16.60
N PRO A 109 7.32 14.46 -15.74
CA PRO A 109 6.70 14.92 -14.48
C PRO A 109 5.65 16.04 -14.66
N TYR A 110 5.44 16.56 -15.87
CA TYR A 110 4.71 17.81 -16.13
C TYR A 110 3.17 17.72 -16.11
N CYS A 111 2.59 16.57 -16.48
CA CYS A 111 1.15 16.35 -16.48
C CYS A 111 0.85 15.11 -15.63
N LEU A 112 0.21 15.33 -14.49
CA LEU A 112 -0.11 14.34 -13.46
C LEU A 112 -1.61 14.38 -13.23
N ASN A 113 -2.23 13.22 -13.05
CA ASN A 113 -3.67 13.09 -12.87
C ASN A 113 -4.08 12.00 -11.88
N ARG A 114 -3.11 11.31 -11.26
CA ARG A 114 -3.41 10.24 -10.31
C ARG A 114 -2.28 9.99 -9.33
N LEU A 115 -2.66 9.56 -8.14
CA LEU A 115 -1.79 8.90 -7.18
C LEU A 115 -1.70 7.41 -7.55
N GLU A 116 -0.52 6.83 -7.52
CA GLU A 116 -0.29 5.39 -7.73
C GLU A 116 0.37 4.80 -6.47
N LEU A 117 -0.40 4.01 -5.71
CA LEU A 117 0.10 3.17 -4.60
C LEU A 117 0.66 1.88 -5.18
N ARG A 118 1.92 1.55 -4.86
CA ARG A 118 2.71 0.48 -5.49
C ARG A 118 3.33 -0.51 -4.49
N ILE A 119 3.07 -0.30 -3.21
CA ILE A 119 3.64 -1.10 -2.14
C ILE A 119 2.88 -2.41 -1.90
N CYS A 120 1.67 -2.58 -2.43
CA CYS A 120 0.89 -3.78 -2.16
C CYS A 120 1.51 -5.03 -2.81
N ASP A 121 1.48 -6.15 -2.10
CA ASP A 121 1.68 -7.46 -2.72
C ASP A 121 0.45 -7.81 -3.59
N LEU A 122 0.50 -8.99 -4.21
CA LEU A 122 -0.66 -9.52 -4.92
C LEU A 122 -1.78 -9.86 -3.91
N VAL A 123 -2.96 -9.29 -4.10
CA VAL A 123 -4.17 -9.60 -3.33
C VAL A 123 -5.11 -10.36 -4.26
N ILE A 124 -5.21 -11.69 -4.06
CA ILE A 124 -6.01 -12.58 -4.91
C ILE A 124 -7.50 -12.47 -4.58
N ASP A 125 -7.85 -12.33 -3.30
CA ASP A 125 -9.23 -12.16 -2.86
C ASP A 125 -9.77 -10.79 -3.33
N PRO A 126 -10.73 -10.75 -4.27
CA PRO A 126 -11.25 -9.50 -4.81
C PRO A 126 -12.01 -8.68 -3.76
N ILE A 127 -12.62 -9.32 -2.74
CA ILE A 127 -13.30 -8.62 -1.65
C ILE A 127 -12.26 -7.89 -0.79
N ALA A 128 -11.15 -8.55 -0.47
CA ALA A 128 -10.04 -7.92 0.25
C ALA A 128 -9.42 -6.77 -0.55
N LEU A 129 -9.21 -6.96 -1.87
CA LEU A 129 -8.66 -5.93 -2.75
C LEU A 129 -9.58 -4.70 -2.82
N LEU A 130 -10.90 -4.90 -2.95
CA LEU A 130 -11.90 -3.83 -2.92
C LEU A 130 -11.87 -3.10 -1.58
N ALA A 131 -11.70 -3.81 -0.46
CA ALA A 131 -11.65 -3.19 0.85
C ALA A 131 -10.40 -2.33 1.07
N ILE A 132 -9.23 -2.80 0.61
CA ILE A 132 -7.98 -2.03 0.64
C ILE A 132 -8.11 -0.79 -0.26
N SER A 133 -8.74 -0.93 -1.43
CA SER A 133 -8.97 0.18 -2.36
C SER A 133 -9.95 1.22 -1.79
N ALA A 134 -11.06 0.78 -1.19
CA ALA A 134 -12.03 1.65 -0.53
C ALA A 134 -11.43 2.38 0.66
N PHE A 135 -10.52 1.74 1.40
CA PHE A 135 -9.80 2.37 2.50
C PHE A 135 -8.89 3.50 2.01
N LEU A 136 -8.13 3.25 0.93
CA LEU A 136 -7.32 4.28 0.27
C LEU A 136 -8.19 5.45 -0.21
N GLU A 137 -9.29 5.15 -0.91
CA GLU A 137 -10.22 6.14 -1.42
C GLU A 137 -10.83 6.99 -0.30
N ALA A 138 -11.33 6.35 0.76
CA ALA A 138 -11.93 7.06 1.90
C ALA A 138 -10.91 7.96 2.61
N ARG A 139 -9.66 7.49 2.78
CA ARG A 139 -8.57 8.29 3.38
C ARG A 139 -8.19 9.48 2.49
N LEU A 140 -8.15 9.30 1.17
CA LEU A 140 -7.90 10.39 0.23
C LEU A 140 -9.04 11.41 0.23
N ILE A 141 -10.31 10.98 0.24
CA ILE A 141 -11.46 11.89 0.34
C ILE A 141 -11.40 12.68 1.65
N GLN A 142 -11.01 12.05 2.77
CA GLN A 142 -10.82 12.74 4.04
C GLN A 142 -9.75 13.84 3.93
N LEU A 143 -8.60 13.57 3.29
CA LEU A 143 -7.56 14.57 3.03
C LEU A 143 -8.00 15.69 2.08
N LEU A 144 -8.86 15.40 1.11
CA LEU A 144 -9.37 16.42 0.20
C LEU A 144 -10.41 17.31 0.89
N ASN A 145 -11.18 16.75 1.83
CA ASN A 145 -12.15 17.50 2.63
C ASN A 145 -11.50 18.32 3.76
N ASP A 146 -10.29 17.96 4.20
CA ASP A 146 -9.56 18.66 5.26
C ASP A 146 -8.22 19.22 4.72
N PRO A 147 -8.15 20.52 4.38
CA PRO A 147 -6.92 21.12 3.88
C PRO A 147 -5.80 21.18 4.93
N HIS A 148 -6.11 20.98 6.21
CA HIS A 148 -5.11 20.96 7.28
C HIS A 148 -4.42 19.59 7.40
N LEU A 149 -4.97 18.52 6.81
CA LEU A 149 -4.36 17.20 6.81
C LEU A 149 -3.18 17.13 5.82
N ASP A 150 -2.05 17.71 6.24
CA ASP A 150 -0.78 17.70 5.52
C ASP A 150 0.36 17.28 6.46
N PRO A 151 1.12 16.22 6.15
CA PRO A 151 2.26 15.82 6.95
C PRO A 151 3.31 16.91 7.15
N LEU A 152 3.51 17.82 6.18
CA LEU A 152 4.48 18.90 6.32
C LEU A 152 4.02 20.01 7.28
N ALA A 153 2.73 20.03 7.65
CA ALA A 153 2.15 21.04 8.54
C ALA A 153 1.78 20.47 9.92
N LEU A 154 1.36 19.21 10.00
CA LEU A 154 0.84 18.61 11.23
C LEU A 154 1.84 17.75 12.01
N SER A 155 2.95 17.36 11.38
CA SER A 155 3.94 16.48 12.00
C SER A 155 4.81 17.21 13.02
N CYS A 156 5.22 16.50 14.08
CA CYS A 156 6.29 16.93 14.99
C CYS A 156 7.70 16.73 14.43
N PHE A 157 7.83 15.98 13.33
CA PHE A 157 9.08 15.68 12.63
C PHE A 157 9.33 16.63 11.46
N SER A 158 10.60 16.86 11.15
CA SER A 158 11.05 17.51 9.92
C SER A 158 10.74 16.67 8.67
N PRO A 159 10.70 17.28 7.46
CA PRO A 159 10.49 16.54 6.22
C PRO A 159 11.49 15.40 5.98
N GLU A 160 12.75 15.58 6.38
CA GLU A 160 13.80 14.57 6.29
C GLU A 160 13.54 13.40 7.25
N GLU A 161 13.22 13.69 8.52
CA GLU A 161 12.85 12.67 9.50
C GLU A 161 11.61 11.88 9.07
N LEU A 162 10.64 12.53 8.41
CA LEU A 162 9.47 11.85 7.85
C LEU A 162 9.83 10.88 6.72
N VAL A 163 10.84 11.19 5.90
CA VAL A 163 11.32 10.26 4.87
C VAL A 163 11.96 9.03 5.51
N ASP A 164 12.82 9.23 6.51
CA ASP A 164 13.45 8.14 7.27
C ASP A 164 12.39 7.28 7.98
N LEU A 165 11.37 7.93 8.54
CA LEU A 165 10.23 7.28 9.17
C LEU A 165 9.46 6.39 8.20
N ALA A 166 9.18 6.88 6.99
CA ALA A 166 8.50 6.11 5.95
C ALA A 166 9.30 4.84 5.63
N ILE A 167 10.62 4.97 5.42
CA ILE A 167 11.50 3.84 5.11
C ILE A 167 11.53 2.82 6.27
N ALA A 168 11.66 3.30 7.50
CA ALA A 168 11.68 2.44 8.68
C ALA A 168 10.36 1.68 8.87
N ASN A 169 9.22 2.37 8.74
CA ASN A 169 7.90 1.75 8.85
C ASN A 169 7.64 0.77 7.71
N GLU A 170 8.06 1.08 6.47
CA GLU A 170 7.96 0.17 5.32
C GLU A 170 8.75 -1.13 5.56
N ALA A 171 9.96 -1.03 6.12
CA ALA A 171 10.79 -2.19 6.46
C ALA A 171 10.15 -3.04 7.58
N ALA A 172 9.61 -2.38 8.62
CA ALA A 172 8.90 -3.06 9.70
C ALA A 172 7.65 -3.80 9.19
N ALA A 173 6.84 -3.13 8.36
CA ALA A 173 5.65 -3.73 7.74
C ALA A 173 6.01 -4.87 6.78
N ALA A 174 7.11 -4.78 6.02
CA ALA A 174 7.56 -5.90 5.20
C ALA A 174 7.90 -7.14 6.05
N ARG A 175 8.44 -6.93 7.26
CA ARG A 175 8.83 -8.01 8.16
C ARG A 175 7.66 -8.63 8.92
N GLN A 176 6.77 -7.82 9.48
CA GLN A 176 5.75 -8.27 10.44
C GLN A 176 4.31 -7.85 10.07
N SER A 177 4.12 -7.09 9.00
CA SER A 177 2.81 -6.68 8.47
C SER A 177 1.89 -6.07 9.53
N LEU A 178 0.70 -6.64 9.79
CA LEU A 178 -0.26 -6.16 10.79
C LEU A 178 0.29 -6.11 12.22
N ASP A 179 1.31 -6.91 12.53
CA ASP A 179 1.96 -6.95 13.84
C ASP A 179 3.24 -6.10 13.89
N ALA A 180 3.53 -5.34 12.84
CA ALA A 180 4.67 -4.45 12.83
C ALA A 180 4.44 -3.28 13.80
N PRO A 181 5.38 -3.00 14.72
CA PRO A 181 5.40 -1.74 15.44
C PRO A 181 5.82 -0.63 14.47
N LEU A 182 4.95 0.33 14.28
CA LEU A 182 5.15 1.49 13.42
C LEU A 182 5.17 2.76 14.27
N THR A 183 5.92 3.76 13.84
CA THR A 183 5.89 5.08 14.45
C THR A 183 4.92 5.97 13.69
N HIS A 184 3.92 6.49 14.40
CA HIS A 184 2.89 7.35 13.84
C HIS A 184 3.48 8.69 13.38
N TRP A 185 3.21 9.09 12.15
CA TRP A 185 3.91 10.21 11.49
C TRP A 185 3.60 11.58 12.10
N GLN A 186 2.48 11.72 12.81
CA GLN A 186 2.05 13.02 13.33
C GLN A 186 2.69 13.38 14.68
N ASP A 187 2.80 12.40 15.58
CA ASP A 187 3.07 12.60 17.00
C ASP A 187 4.17 11.68 17.55
N GLY A 188 4.68 10.75 16.73
CA GLY A 188 5.80 9.88 17.07
C GLY A 188 5.47 8.72 18.02
N ARG A 189 4.20 8.51 18.36
CA ARG A 189 3.81 7.35 19.19
C ARG A 189 4.00 6.05 18.39
N THR A 190 4.41 4.99 19.07
CA THR A 190 4.52 3.66 18.47
C THR A 190 3.20 2.89 18.63
N LEU A 191 2.70 2.32 17.54
CA LEU A 191 1.48 1.51 17.49
C LEU A 191 1.69 0.30 16.59
N LEU A 192 0.93 -0.77 16.79
CA LEU A 192 0.90 -1.83 15.79
C LEU A 192 0.19 -1.34 14.53
N ALA A 193 0.62 -1.81 13.36
CA ALA A 193 -0.03 -1.49 12.09
C ALA A 193 -1.55 -1.78 12.12
N ARG A 194 -1.97 -2.91 12.73
CA ARG A 194 -3.39 -3.25 12.91
C ARG A 194 -4.17 -2.20 13.68
N ASP A 195 -3.59 -1.61 14.72
CA ASP A 195 -4.25 -0.66 15.59
C ASP A 195 -4.37 0.69 14.88
N TRP A 196 -3.33 1.10 14.16
CA TRP A 196 -3.36 2.32 13.35
C TRP A 196 -4.35 2.22 12.18
N ILE A 197 -4.44 1.06 11.51
CA ILE A 197 -5.49 0.82 10.51
C ILE A 197 -6.88 0.93 11.16
N ASP A 198 -7.08 0.39 12.35
CA ASP A 198 -8.37 0.48 13.05
C ASP A 198 -8.72 1.93 13.39
N GLU A 199 -7.76 2.72 13.91
CA GLU A 199 -7.95 4.13 14.20
C GLU A 199 -8.38 4.90 12.95
N ILE A 200 -7.67 4.74 11.83
CA ILE A 200 -8.05 5.40 10.56
C ILE A 200 -9.42 4.91 10.10
N TYR A 201 -9.69 3.60 10.15
CA TYR A 201 -10.97 3.00 9.76
C TYR A 201 -12.15 3.70 10.45
N GLN A 202 -12.07 3.96 11.76
CA GLN A 202 -13.14 4.64 12.49
C GLN A 202 -13.39 6.05 11.94
N THR A 203 -12.33 6.78 11.58
CA THR A 203 -12.45 8.15 11.08
C THR A 203 -12.97 8.21 9.64
N VAL A 204 -12.56 7.28 8.78
CA VAL A 204 -12.96 7.27 7.35
C VAL A 204 -14.30 6.58 7.11
N TRP A 205 -14.83 5.82 8.08
CA TRP A 205 -16.13 5.16 7.96
C TRP A 205 -17.24 6.15 7.62
N THR A 206 -17.32 7.27 8.34
CA THR A 206 -18.33 8.32 8.10
C THR A 206 -18.17 8.92 6.70
N VAL A 207 -16.93 9.13 6.24
CA VAL A 207 -16.64 9.63 4.89
C VAL A 207 -17.15 8.64 3.83
N ALA A 208 -16.85 7.36 3.98
CA ALA A 208 -17.32 6.31 3.07
C ALA A 208 -18.85 6.15 3.11
N GLN A 209 -19.46 6.31 4.28
CA GLN A 209 -20.92 6.23 4.44
C GLN A 209 -21.62 7.36 3.69
N GLN A 210 -21.14 8.60 3.83
CA GLN A 210 -21.68 9.77 3.12
C GLN A 210 -21.55 9.65 1.60
N ARG A 211 -20.53 8.91 1.13
CA ARG A 211 -20.26 8.66 -0.29
C ARG A 211 -20.90 7.34 -0.80
N GLY A 212 -21.56 6.58 0.06
CA GLY A 212 -22.32 5.39 -0.31
C GLY A 212 -21.51 4.10 -0.51
N PHE A 213 -20.27 4.02 -0.03
CA PHE A 213 -19.39 2.86 -0.24
C PHE A 213 -18.84 2.23 1.05
N SER A 214 -19.37 2.60 2.23
CA SER A 214 -18.90 2.06 3.53
C SER A 214 -18.98 0.54 3.65
N CYS A 215 -19.87 -0.13 2.91
CA CYS A 215 -19.94 -1.60 2.89
C CYS A 215 -18.62 -2.26 2.44
N PHE A 216 -17.89 -1.61 1.53
CA PHE A 216 -16.60 -2.09 1.05
C PHE A 216 -15.48 -1.97 2.08
N LEU A 217 -15.63 -1.16 3.14
CA LEU A 217 -14.63 -1.11 4.22
C LEU A 217 -14.74 -2.31 5.14
N SER A 218 -15.94 -2.87 5.32
CA SER A 218 -16.22 -3.91 6.32
C SER A 218 -15.29 -5.15 6.25
N PRO A 219 -14.82 -5.63 5.08
CA PRO A 219 -13.88 -6.76 5.02
C PRO A 219 -12.53 -6.48 5.67
N LEU A 220 -12.11 -5.20 5.84
CA LEU A 220 -10.90 -4.88 6.59
C LEU A 220 -10.93 -5.43 8.01
N LYS A 221 -12.09 -5.40 8.70
CA LYS A 221 -12.21 -5.94 10.06
C LYS A 221 -11.94 -7.44 10.10
N LYS A 222 -12.28 -8.17 9.04
CA LYS A 222 -11.93 -9.58 8.90
C LYS A 222 -10.41 -9.75 8.77
N ILE A 223 -9.76 -8.98 7.89
CA ILE A 223 -8.30 -9.00 7.71
C ILE A 223 -7.57 -8.69 9.03
N LEU A 224 -8.01 -7.67 9.77
CA LEU A 224 -7.42 -7.29 11.06
C LEU A 224 -7.56 -8.39 12.12
N ARG A 225 -8.70 -9.10 12.13
CA ARG A 225 -8.98 -10.18 13.08
C ARG A 225 -8.24 -11.47 12.75
N GLU A 226 -8.24 -11.87 11.48
CA GLU A 226 -7.78 -13.18 11.02
C GLU A 226 -6.34 -13.17 10.51
N GLY A 227 -5.79 -11.98 10.26
CA GLY A 227 -4.49 -11.78 9.62
C GLY A 227 -4.59 -11.70 8.11
N ASN A 228 -3.59 -11.07 7.49
CA ASN A 228 -3.41 -11.09 6.03
C ASN A 228 -2.98 -12.49 5.54
N THR A 229 -2.88 -12.65 4.21
CA THR A 229 -2.48 -13.91 3.57
C THR A 229 -1.14 -14.45 4.10
N ALA A 230 -0.13 -13.59 4.26
CA ALA A 230 1.17 -14.01 4.76
C ALA A 230 1.10 -14.56 6.19
N GLN A 231 0.38 -13.89 7.09
CA GLN A 231 0.18 -14.37 8.47
C GLN A 231 -0.57 -15.70 8.51
N GLN A 232 -1.62 -15.86 7.71
CA GLN A 232 -2.37 -17.12 7.63
C GLN A 232 -1.51 -18.27 7.10
N TRP A 233 -0.72 -18.04 6.06
CA TRP A 233 0.20 -19.04 5.50
C TRP A 233 1.33 -19.38 6.46
N LEU A 234 1.90 -18.40 7.16
CA LEU A 234 2.93 -18.63 8.17
C LEU A 234 2.38 -19.41 9.36
N GLY A 235 1.14 -19.14 9.78
CA GLY A 235 0.46 -19.93 10.81
C GLY A 235 0.27 -21.40 10.40
N GLN A 236 -0.12 -21.65 9.14
CA GLN A 236 -0.19 -23.01 8.57
C GLN A 236 1.17 -23.70 8.52
N TYR A 237 2.23 -22.97 8.17
CA TYR A 237 3.59 -23.48 8.16
C TYR A 237 4.07 -23.86 9.57
N GLN A 238 3.81 -23.01 10.56
CA GLN A 238 4.10 -23.28 11.98
C GLN A 238 3.32 -24.50 12.50
N ALA A 239 2.13 -24.76 11.96
CA ALA A 239 1.34 -25.95 12.24
C ALA A 239 1.83 -27.23 11.51
N GLY A 240 2.93 -27.15 10.75
CA GLY A 240 3.60 -28.30 10.14
C GLY A 240 3.34 -28.53 8.66
N LEU A 241 2.59 -27.65 7.98
CA LEU A 241 2.43 -27.75 6.53
C LEU A 241 3.66 -27.21 5.78
N THR A 242 4.00 -27.85 4.67
CA THR A 242 5.05 -27.33 3.77
C THR A 242 4.50 -26.16 2.92
N PRO A 243 5.35 -25.21 2.47
CA PRO A 243 4.91 -24.14 1.58
C PRO A 243 4.20 -24.64 0.32
N ARG A 244 4.62 -25.78 -0.24
CA ARG A 244 3.94 -26.42 -1.38
C ARG A 244 2.51 -26.82 -1.05
N GLN A 245 2.26 -27.45 0.10
CA GLN A 245 0.91 -27.84 0.52
C GLN A 245 0.02 -26.62 0.75
N ILE A 246 0.57 -25.56 1.36
CA ILE A 246 -0.13 -24.30 1.60
C ILE A 246 -0.55 -23.67 0.27
N LEU A 247 0.36 -23.58 -0.70
CA LEU A 247 0.06 -23.00 -2.01
C LEU A 247 -0.99 -23.82 -2.79
N VAL A 248 -0.91 -25.16 -2.76
CA VAL A 248 -1.93 -26.01 -3.40
C VAL A 248 -3.32 -25.73 -2.81
N ARG A 249 -3.44 -25.68 -1.48
CA ARG A 249 -4.70 -25.33 -0.82
C ARG A 249 -5.17 -23.92 -1.14
N ALA A 250 -4.24 -22.96 -1.23
CA ALA A 250 -4.58 -21.58 -1.58
C ALA A 250 -5.12 -21.46 -3.01
N ILE A 251 -4.59 -22.26 -3.95
CA ILE A 251 -5.10 -22.33 -5.33
C ILE A 251 -6.52 -22.90 -5.34
N GLU A 252 -6.75 -24.03 -4.67
CA GLU A 252 -8.08 -24.65 -4.56
C GLU A 252 -9.10 -23.70 -3.91
N ALA A 253 -8.70 -23.00 -2.85
CA ALA A 253 -9.56 -22.02 -2.16
C ALA A 253 -9.87 -20.80 -3.05
N ALA A 254 -8.91 -20.32 -3.84
CA ALA A 254 -9.12 -19.23 -4.78
C ALA A 254 -10.10 -19.63 -5.89
N GLU A 255 -9.96 -20.82 -6.47
CA GLU A 255 -10.88 -21.36 -7.48
C GLU A 255 -12.31 -21.48 -6.94
N GLN A 256 -12.47 -22.00 -5.72
CA GLN A 256 -13.79 -22.08 -5.08
C GLN A 256 -14.38 -20.68 -4.83
N GLN A 257 -13.56 -19.74 -4.36
CA GLN A 257 -14.02 -18.37 -4.11
C GLN A 257 -14.49 -17.68 -5.41
N GLU A 258 -13.77 -17.87 -6.51
CA GLU A 258 -14.16 -17.33 -7.82
C GLU A 258 -15.54 -17.87 -8.26
N GLN A 259 -15.76 -19.17 -8.14
CA GLN A 259 -17.06 -19.80 -8.46
C GLN A 259 -18.20 -19.25 -7.58
N GLU A 260 -17.98 -19.13 -6.27
CA GLU A 260 -18.99 -18.59 -5.35
C GLU A 260 -19.34 -17.12 -5.64
N LEU A 261 -18.38 -16.33 -6.14
CA LEU A 261 -18.61 -14.94 -6.51
C LEU A 261 -19.34 -14.82 -7.84
N GLU A 262 -18.98 -15.65 -8.83
CA GLU A 262 -19.67 -15.72 -10.12
C GLU A 262 -21.16 -16.05 -9.92
N ASP A 263 -21.47 -17.07 -9.12
CA ASP A 263 -22.86 -17.48 -8.83
C ASP A 263 -23.67 -16.34 -8.19
N LYS A 264 -23.09 -15.60 -7.24
CA LYS A 264 -23.76 -14.48 -6.57
C LYS A 264 -24.01 -13.30 -7.50
N LEU A 265 -23.07 -13.00 -8.40
CA LEU A 265 -23.22 -11.94 -9.40
C LEU A 265 -24.31 -12.31 -10.42
N CYS A 266 -24.32 -13.55 -10.91
CA CYS A 266 -25.35 -14.03 -11.82
C CYS A 266 -26.75 -14.00 -11.20
N GLN A 267 -26.90 -14.37 -9.92
CA GLN A 267 -28.17 -14.28 -9.21
C GLN A 267 -28.65 -12.83 -9.07
N ALA A 268 -27.76 -11.89 -8.76
CA ALA A 268 -28.11 -10.47 -8.65
C ALA A 268 -28.51 -9.83 -9.99
N MET A 269 -27.98 -10.32 -11.12
CA MET A 269 -28.37 -9.84 -12.46
C MET A 269 -29.71 -10.43 -12.97
N ALA A 270 -30.13 -11.57 -12.41
CA ALA A 270 -31.37 -12.25 -12.78
C ALA A 270 -32.60 -11.80 -11.97
N ALA A 271 -32.39 -11.00 -10.91
CA ALA A 271 -33.42 -10.44 -10.02
C ALA A 271 -33.75 -8.99 -10.36
#